data_AF-A0A6B3GSC1-F1
#
_entry.id   AF-A0A6B3GSC1-F1
#
_cell.length_a   1.000
_cell.length_b   1.000
_cell.length_c   1.000
_cell.angle_alpha   90.00
_cell.angle_beta   90.00
_cell.angle_gamma   90.00
#
_symmetry.space_group_name_H-M   'P 1'
#
loop_
_entity.id
_entity.type
_entity.pdbx_description
1 polymer ?
#
loop_
_entity_poly.entity_id
_entity_poly.type
_entity_poly.pdbx_seq_one_letter_code
_entity_poly.pdbx_strand_id
1 'polypeptide(L)'
;MIDHAHDLGAVREATERLLDAVGKLDNAAVAEPSRLPGWSRGHVLTHLSRNADAIGNVLRGLPMYASSETRDADIADGAPRPLAEQLA
;
A
#
# COMPACT_ATOMS: atom_id res chain seq x y z
N MET A 1 16.30 14.38 18.88
CA MET A 1 15.65 13.21 19.51
C MET A 1 14.55 12.75 18.59
N ILE A 2 14.30 11.45 18.50
CA ILE A 2 13.16 10.93 17.76
C ILE A 2 11.90 11.25 18.57
N ASP A 3 10.92 11.90 17.94
CA ASP A 3 9.60 12.16 18.53
C ASP A 3 8.59 11.18 17.92
N HIS A 4 8.48 10.01 18.54
CA HIS A 4 7.62 8.94 18.06
C HIS A 4 6.14 9.33 18.01
N ALA A 5 5.68 10.23 18.88
CA ALA A 5 4.29 10.66 18.88
C ALA A 5 3.98 11.56 17.68
N HIS A 6 4.91 12.46 17.36
CA HIS A 6 4.84 13.26 16.14
C HIS A 6 4.88 12.38 14.88
N ASP A 7 5.81 11.44 14.81
CA ASP A 7 5.97 10.54 13.66
C ASP A 7 4.70 9.70 13.40
N LEU A 8 4.09 9.15 14.46
CA LEU A 8 2.82 8.43 14.35
C LEU A 8 1.67 9.33 13.86
N GLY A 9 1.64 10.58 14.32
CA GLY A 9 0.70 11.58 13.83
C GLY A 9 0.86 11.82 12.32
N ALA A 10 2.10 12.01 11.86
CA ALA A 10 2.41 12.24 10.46
C ALA A 10 2.04 11.05 9.56
N VAL A 11 2.26 9.81 10.01
CA VAL A 11 1.84 8.61 9.27
C VAL A 11 0.32 8.58 9.11
N ARG A 12 -0.44 8.83 10.19
CA ARG A 12 -1.90 8.86 10.13
C ARG A 12 -2.42 9.92 9.16
N GLU A 13 -1.91 11.15 9.25
CA GLU A 13 -2.30 12.24 8.35
C GLU A 13 -1.94 11.96 6.87
N ALA A 14 -0.81 11.28 6.62
CA ALA A 14 -0.45 10.86 5.27
C ALA A 14 -1.40 9.78 4.74
N THR A 15 -1.78 8.81 5.57
CA THR A 15 -2.74 7.75 5.22
C THR A 15 -4.13 8.34 4.95
N GLU A 16 -4.62 9.28 5.75
CA GLU A 16 -5.90 9.94 5.52
C GLU A 16 -5.92 10.68 4.17
N ARG A 17 -4.87 11.47 3.88
CA ARG A 17 -4.74 12.16 2.58
C ARG A 17 -4.66 11.20 1.40
N LEU A 18 -4.02 10.03 1.57
CA LEU A 18 -3.99 8.99 0.57
C LEU A 18 -5.39 8.43 0.32
N LEU A 19 -6.12 8.05 1.37
CA LEU A 19 -7.46 7.47 1.26
C LEU A 19 -8.44 8.47 0.61
N ASP A 20 -8.39 9.75 0.98
CA ASP A 20 -9.18 10.81 0.36
C ASP A 20 -8.88 11.00 -1.13
N ALA A 21 -7.62 10.83 -1.54
CA ALA A 21 -7.23 10.94 -2.94
C ALA A 21 -7.65 9.71 -3.75
N VAL A 22 -7.44 8.51 -3.18
CA VAL A 22 -7.75 7.23 -3.83
C VAL A 22 -9.25 6.99 -3.93
N GLY A 23 -10.04 7.43 -2.95
CA GLY A 23 -11.51 7.34 -2.95
C GLY A 23 -12.18 8.14 -4.08
N LYS A 24 -11.44 8.99 -4.79
CA LYS A 24 -11.93 9.75 -5.96
C LYS A 24 -11.66 9.05 -7.28
N LEU A 25 -10.92 7.94 -7.27
CA LEU A 25 -10.64 7.15 -8.47
C LEU A 25 -11.84 6.27 -8.84
N ASP A 26 -11.78 5.68 -10.01
CA ASP A 26 -12.63 4.55 -10.40
C ASP A 26 -11.75 3.33 -10.75
N ASN A 27 -12.39 2.19 -11.08
CA ASN A 27 -11.67 0.97 -11.42
C ASN A 27 -10.79 1.13 -12.68
N ALA A 28 -11.17 1.98 -13.63
CA ALA A 28 -10.38 2.22 -14.83
C ALA A 28 -9.08 2.98 -14.48
N ALA A 29 -9.19 4.02 -13.65
CA ALA A 29 -8.06 4.80 -13.17
C ALA A 29 -7.10 3.97 -12.30
N VAL A 30 -7.58 2.96 -11.57
CA VAL A 30 -6.74 2.02 -10.81
C VAL A 30 -5.89 1.15 -11.76
N ALA A 31 -6.44 0.74 -12.90
CA ALA A 31 -5.74 -0.10 -13.87
C ALA A 31 -4.69 0.67 -14.72
N GLU A 32 -4.83 2.00 -14.82
CA GLU A 32 -3.91 2.85 -15.57
C GLU A 32 -2.49 2.92 -14.97
N PRO A 33 -1.47 3.28 -15.80
CA PRO A 33 -0.11 3.48 -15.35
C PRO A 33 0.02 4.51 -14.21
N SER A 34 0.87 4.19 -13.23
CA SER A 34 1.34 5.13 -12.23
C SER A 34 2.52 5.95 -12.76
N ARG A 35 3.13 6.78 -11.89
CA ARG A 35 4.39 7.47 -12.19
C ARG A 35 5.62 6.56 -12.05
N LEU A 36 5.46 5.36 -11.51
CA LEU A 36 6.53 4.37 -11.41
C LEU A 36 6.52 3.50 -12.68
N PRO A 37 7.64 3.38 -13.41
CA PRO A 37 7.71 2.56 -14.61
C PRO A 37 7.27 1.12 -14.36
N GLY A 38 6.38 0.61 -15.21
CA GLY A 38 5.88 -0.77 -15.14
C GLY A 38 4.80 -1.02 -14.07
N TRP A 39 4.42 -0.02 -13.27
CA TRP A 39 3.42 -0.18 -12.22
C TRP A 39 2.13 0.58 -12.56
N SER A 40 0.99 -0.10 -12.49
CA SER A 40 -0.33 0.58 -12.44
C SER A 40 -0.55 1.27 -11.09
N ARG A 41 -1.57 2.12 -10.99
CA ARG A 41 -1.97 2.66 -9.68
C ARG A 41 -2.38 1.54 -8.72
N GLY A 42 -3.02 0.49 -9.21
CA GLY A 42 -3.33 -0.73 -8.45
C GLY A 42 -2.10 -1.42 -7.86
N HIS A 43 -0.96 -1.44 -8.56
CA HIS A 43 0.30 -1.97 -7.99
C HIS A 43 0.75 -1.13 -6.79
N VAL A 44 0.67 0.21 -6.89
CA VAL A 44 1.04 1.12 -5.80
C VAL A 44 0.13 0.90 -4.59
N LEU A 45 -1.19 0.82 -4.79
CA LEU A 45 -2.15 0.59 -3.71
C LEU A 45 -1.91 -0.76 -3.03
N THR A 46 -1.76 -1.83 -3.82
CA THR A 46 -1.48 -3.16 -3.29
C THR A 46 -0.16 -3.19 -2.51
N HIS A 47 0.88 -2.51 -3.01
CA HIS A 47 2.16 -2.42 -2.30
C HIS A 47 2.02 -1.75 -0.93
N LEU A 48 1.27 -0.65 -0.83
CA LEU A 48 1.05 0.05 0.43
C LEU A 48 0.31 -0.86 1.44
N SER A 49 -0.73 -1.57 1.00
CA SER A 49 -1.44 -2.52 1.85
C SER A 49 -0.54 -3.66 2.33
N ARG A 50 0.22 -4.30 1.43
CA ARG A 50 1.16 -5.37 1.82
C ARG A 50 2.33 -4.87 2.66
N ASN A 51 2.72 -3.61 2.53
CA ASN A 51 3.71 -2.99 3.40
C ASN A 51 3.17 -2.79 4.82
N ALA A 52 1.91 -2.38 4.97
CA ALA A 52 1.26 -2.26 6.27
C ALA A 52 1.20 -3.61 7.00
N ASP A 53 0.83 -4.69 6.28
CA ASP A 53 0.87 -6.06 6.80
C ASP A 53 2.29 -6.45 7.27
N ALA A 54 3.30 -6.14 6.45
CA ALA A 54 4.70 -6.44 6.71
C ALA A 54 5.27 -5.69 7.93
N ILE A 55 4.88 -4.42 8.13
CA ILE A 55 5.22 -3.68 9.35
C ILE A 55 4.57 -4.34 10.56
N GLY A 56 3.31 -4.78 10.44
CA GLY A 56 2.62 -5.54 11.48
C GLY A 56 3.36 -6.84 11.85
N ASN A 57 3.92 -7.54 10.87
CA ASN A 57 4.75 -8.73 11.10
C ASN A 57 6.00 -8.39 11.94
N VAL A 58 6.71 -7.31 11.60
CA VAL A 58 7.91 -6.88 12.33
C VAL A 58 7.58 -6.56 13.78
N LEU A 59 6.46 -5.88 14.04
CA LEU A 59 6.02 -5.57 15.40
C LEU A 59 5.68 -6.82 16.22
N ARG A 60 5.37 -7.95 15.56
CA ARG A 60 5.17 -9.26 16.17
C ARG A 60 6.45 -10.11 16.24
N GLY A 61 7.59 -9.60 15.81
CA GLY A 61 8.85 -10.34 15.76
C GLY A 61 8.95 -11.34 14.60
N LEU A 62 8.16 -11.15 13.54
CA LEU A 62 8.16 -11.98 12.34
C LEU A 62 8.90 -11.28 11.18
N PRO A 63 9.38 -12.02 10.15
CA PRO A 63 9.89 -11.42 8.93
C PRO A 63 8.84 -10.52 8.25
N MET A 64 9.28 -9.41 7.64
CA MET A 64 8.41 -8.51 6.87
C MET A 64 7.66 -9.27 5.76
N TYR A 65 8.40 -10.04 4.98
CA TYR A 65 7.92 -10.87 3.88
C TYR A 65 8.56 -12.25 3.99
N ALA A 66 7.93 -13.28 3.44
CA ALA A 66 8.50 -14.62 3.36
C ALA A 66 9.74 -14.65 2.43
N SER A 67 9.67 -13.95 1.30
CA SER A 67 10.78 -13.68 0.40
C SER A 67 10.48 -12.46 -0.49
N SER A 68 11.46 -12.00 -1.27
CA SER A 68 11.26 -10.98 -2.31
C SER A 68 10.26 -11.42 -3.37
N GLU A 69 10.32 -12.68 -3.78
CA GLU A 69 9.47 -13.25 -4.82
C GLU A 69 8.01 -13.32 -4.36
N THR A 70 7.77 -13.72 -3.10
CA THR A 70 6.42 -13.68 -2.52
C THR A 70 5.87 -12.26 -2.49
N ARG A 71 6.68 -11.29 -2.04
CA ARG A 71 6.27 -9.88 -2.02
C ARG A 71 5.87 -9.40 -3.41
N ASP A 72 6.68 -9.68 -4.42
CA ASP A 72 6.45 -9.19 -5.78
C ASP A 72 5.24 -9.87 -6.42
N ALA A 73 5.04 -11.17 -6.17
CA ALA A 73 3.85 -11.91 -6.61
C ALA A 73 2.57 -11.37 -5.95
N ASP A 74 2.56 -11.17 -4.64
CA ASP A 74 1.41 -10.64 -3.91
C ASP A 74 1.00 -9.23 -4.40
N ILE A 75 2.00 -8.41 -4.79
CA ILE A 75 1.75 -7.08 -5.38
C ILE A 75 1.12 -7.22 -6.76
N ALA A 76 1.66 -8.08 -7.62
CA ALA A 76 1.14 -8.30 -8.97
C ALA A 76 -0.29 -8.88 -8.95
N ASP A 77 -0.54 -9.87 -8.10
CA ASP A 77 -1.82 -10.54 -7.97
C ASP A 77 -2.91 -9.63 -7.37
N GLY A 78 -2.52 -8.70 -6.49
CA GLY A 78 -3.44 -7.73 -5.90
C GLY A 78 -3.69 -6.50 -6.77
N ALA A 79 -2.77 -6.13 -7.67
CA ALA A 79 -2.89 -4.95 -8.51
C ALA A 79 -4.19 -4.82 -9.31
N PRO A 80 -4.80 -5.89 -9.88
CA PRO A 80 -6.02 -5.77 -10.67
C PRO A 80 -7.32 -5.71 -9.84
N ARG A 81 -7.25 -5.77 -8.50
CA ARG A 81 -8.44 -5.71 -7.65
C ARG A 81 -9.22 -4.41 -7.86
N PRO A 82 -10.58 -4.44 -7.81
CA PRO A 82 -11.39 -3.24 -7.94
C PRO A 82 -11.10 -2.26 -6.80
N LEU A 83 -11.34 -0.97 -7.03
CA LEU A 83 -11.08 0.10 -6.07
C LEU A 83 -11.69 -0.16 -4.69
N ALA A 84 -12.92 -0.69 -4.66
CA ALA A 84 -13.59 -1.01 -3.41
C ALA A 84 -12.83 -2.06 -2.57
N GLU A 85 -12.16 -3.01 -3.22
CA GLU A 85 -11.31 -3.99 -2.54
C GLU A 85 -9.93 -3.42 -2.19
N GLN A 86 -9.41 -2.47 -2.98
CA GLN A 86 -8.17 -1.77 -2.65
C GLN A 86 -8.30 -0.85 -1.42
N LEU A 87 -9.53 -0.39 -1.11
CA LEU A 87 -9.85 0.48 0.02
C LEU A 87 -10.34 -0.26 1.27
N ALA A 88 -10.54 -1.58 1.18
CA ALA A 88 -11.03 -2.41 2.28
C ALA A 88 -9.91 -2.79 3.26
#